data_AF-A0A3Q3W6C6-F1
#
_entry.id   AF-A0A3Q3W6C6-F1
#
_cell.length_a   1.000
_cell.length_b   1.000
_cell.length_c   1.000
_cell.angle_alpha   90.00
_cell.angle_beta   90.00
_cell.angle_gamma   90.00
#
_symmetry.space_group_name_H-M   'P 1'
#
loop_
_entity.id
_entity.type
_entity.pdbx_description
1 polymer ?
#
loop_
_entity_poly.entity_id
_entity_poly.type
_entity_poly.pdbx_seq_one_letter_code
_entity_poly.pdbx_strand_id
1 'polypeptide(L)'
;MLQGPELEPANALEELQSELTCPVCLELFRDPVILECGHHFCKVCIVQCWEVKADEVSSCPKCRKSCERKLRPNSLLCNVVESVRKAGAVSAASAGTMPGWDLPEGAPEPIYPLVTVAVVSLDPDTAYPCLWVSPCRTSVLVGRIQPDLPNNPERFTRYNIVLGSDAFSSGRHYWEVDVGTKTAWGLGVALASVNRKDEISLCPEDGFWTLVLRDNCNGTSEYEACTDSEENLLHPSKPPRRVGVYLDYNRGEVAFYDAGDMSHLFTFYDAKFKEPVFPYFNPWPIINGHNREPLTIVTPNWG
;
A
#
# COMPACT_ATOMS: atom_id res chain seq x y z
N MET A 1 1.14 -50.74 -15.05
CA MET A 1 1.21 -49.30 -15.34
C MET A 1 0.97 -48.58 -14.03
N LEU A 2 2.00 -47.98 -13.44
CA LEU A 2 1.87 -47.20 -12.22
C LEU A 2 1.29 -45.83 -12.62
N GLN A 3 0.07 -45.53 -12.18
CA GLN A 3 -0.48 -44.18 -12.24
C GLN A 3 0.29 -43.31 -11.25
N GLY A 4 0.96 -42.27 -11.75
CA GLY A 4 1.58 -41.24 -10.91
C GLY A 4 0.50 -40.37 -10.25
N PRO A 5 0.84 -39.65 -9.16
CA PRO A 5 -0.13 -38.82 -8.45
C PRO A 5 -0.56 -37.65 -9.36
N GLU A 6 -1.86 -37.51 -9.58
CA GLU A 6 -2.45 -36.29 -10.14
C GLU A 6 -2.20 -35.16 -9.13
N LEU A 7 -1.40 -34.16 -9.52
CA LEU A 7 -1.12 -32.97 -8.72
C LEU A 7 -2.39 -32.09 -8.71
N GLU A 8 -3.13 -32.14 -7.61
CA GLU A 8 -4.21 -31.23 -7.29
C GLU A 8 -3.70 -29.76 -7.29
N PRO A 9 -4.41 -28.81 -7.93
CA PRO A 9 -3.95 -27.42 -8.09
C PRO A 9 -3.79 -26.66 -6.77
N ALA A 10 -4.51 -27.07 -5.72
CA ALA A 10 -4.36 -26.52 -4.37
C ALA A 10 -2.97 -26.83 -3.77
N ASN A 11 -2.44 -28.03 -4.02
CA ASN A 11 -1.15 -28.48 -3.49
C ASN A 11 0.02 -27.72 -4.16
N ALA A 12 -0.09 -27.40 -5.45
CA ALA A 12 0.93 -26.64 -6.18
C ALA A 12 1.03 -25.17 -5.72
N LEU A 13 -0.09 -24.56 -5.30
CA LEU A 13 -0.10 -23.19 -4.79
C LEU A 13 0.53 -23.11 -3.40
N GLU A 14 0.25 -24.07 -2.52
CA GLU A 14 0.87 -24.16 -1.18
C GLU A 14 2.38 -24.42 -1.27
N GLU A 15 2.81 -25.33 -2.15
CA GLU A 15 4.23 -25.57 -2.43
C GLU A 15 4.92 -24.29 -2.90
N LEU A 16 4.33 -23.59 -3.88
CA LEU A 16 4.86 -22.33 -4.38
C LEU A 16 4.88 -21.22 -3.31
N GLN A 17 3.84 -21.13 -2.47
CA GLN A 17 3.82 -20.19 -1.35
C GLN A 17 4.96 -20.44 -0.38
N SER A 18 5.25 -21.71 -0.08
CA SER A 18 6.34 -22.09 0.83
C SER A 18 7.72 -21.66 0.31
N GLU A 19 7.97 -21.78 -0.99
CA GLU A 19 9.21 -21.34 -1.67
C GLU A 19 9.37 -19.81 -1.68
N LEU A 20 8.25 -19.09 -1.58
CA LEU A 20 8.18 -17.63 -1.57
C LEU A 20 8.14 -17.03 -0.16
N THR A 21 8.45 -17.82 0.87
CA THR A 21 8.53 -17.35 2.25
C THR A 21 9.91 -16.83 2.63
N CYS A 22 9.93 -15.75 3.40
CA CYS A 22 11.13 -15.24 4.00
C CYS A 22 11.55 -16.14 5.18
N PRO A 23 12.81 -16.61 5.23
CA PRO A 23 13.25 -17.52 6.29
C PRO A 23 13.45 -16.85 7.66
N VAL A 24 13.20 -15.53 7.77
CA VAL A 24 13.32 -14.79 9.04
C VAL A 24 11.95 -14.57 9.66
N CYS A 25 10.99 -14.02 8.90
CA CYS A 25 9.63 -13.79 9.40
C CYS A 25 8.66 -14.94 9.12
N LEU A 26 9.06 -15.92 8.30
CA LEU A 26 8.25 -17.09 7.89
C LEU A 26 6.96 -16.73 7.13
N GLU A 27 6.90 -15.51 6.59
CA GLU A 27 5.79 -15.03 5.76
C GLU A 27 6.26 -14.83 4.32
N LEU A 28 5.31 -14.72 3.37
CA LEU A 28 5.59 -14.35 1.99
C LEU A 28 6.45 -13.07 1.91
N PHE A 29 7.46 -13.06 1.03
CA PHE A 29 8.41 -11.95 0.94
C PHE A 29 7.74 -10.57 0.81
N ARG A 30 8.18 -9.61 1.63
CA ARG A 30 7.82 -8.19 1.55
C ARG A 30 9.08 -7.38 1.23
N ASP A 31 9.05 -6.63 0.12
CA ASP A 31 10.23 -5.96 -0.43
C ASP A 31 11.47 -6.91 -0.50
N PRO A 32 11.41 -8.01 -1.26
CA PRO A 32 12.48 -9.01 -1.31
C PRO A 32 13.79 -8.39 -1.81
N VAL A 33 14.85 -8.66 -1.07
CA VAL A 33 16.23 -8.33 -1.43
C VAL A 33 17.04 -9.62 -1.55
N ILE A 34 17.93 -9.66 -2.54
CA ILE A 34 18.90 -10.73 -2.76
C ILE A 34 20.28 -10.30 -2.25
N LEU A 35 20.91 -11.18 -1.48
CA LEU A 35 22.31 -11.04 -1.07
C LEU A 35 23.25 -11.62 -2.13
N GLU A 36 24.55 -11.30 -2.07
CA GLU A 36 25.55 -11.84 -3.01
C GLU A 36 25.66 -13.36 -2.97
N CYS A 37 25.32 -13.96 -1.83
CA CYS A 37 25.25 -15.41 -1.69
C CYS A 37 24.01 -16.05 -2.36
N GLY A 38 23.13 -15.26 -2.98
CA GLY A 38 21.94 -15.72 -3.70
C GLY A 38 20.68 -15.93 -2.85
N HIS A 39 20.75 -15.70 -1.53
CA HIS A 39 19.59 -15.87 -0.64
C HIS A 39 18.72 -14.60 -0.59
N HIS A 40 17.41 -14.84 -0.48
CA HIS A 40 16.39 -13.81 -0.46
C HIS A 40 15.85 -13.58 0.95
N PHE A 41 15.57 -12.32 1.29
CA PHE A 41 15.00 -11.90 2.57
C PHE A 41 14.08 -10.71 2.35
N CYS A 42 13.13 -10.47 3.27
CA CYS A 42 12.47 -9.16 3.33
C CYS A 42 13.50 -8.09 3.68
N LYS A 43 13.43 -6.91 3.05
CA LYS A 43 14.35 -5.79 3.31
C LYS A 43 14.45 -5.46 4.81
N VAL A 44 13.31 -5.36 5.49
CA VAL A 44 13.27 -5.05 6.93
C VAL A 44 13.93 -6.16 7.76
N CYS A 45 13.61 -7.43 7.47
CA CYS A 45 14.13 -8.57 8.22
C CYS A 45 15.66 -8.65 8.17
N ILE A 46 16.26 -8.49 6.99
CA ILE A 46 17.72 -8.58 6.88
C ILE A 46 18.43 -7.39 7.53
N VAL A 47 17.84 -6.18 7.45
CA VAL A 47 18.37 -4.99 8.12
C VAL A 47 18.36 -5.18 9.63
N GLN A 48 17.24 -5.64 10.20
CA GLN A 48 17.14 -5.92 11.64
C GLN A 48 18.14 -7.00 12.08
N CYS A 49 18.33 -8.07 11.29
CA CYS A 49 19.34 -9.09 11.60
C CYS A 49 20.76 -8.52 11.66
N TRP A 50 21.08 -7.49 10.87
CA TRP A 50 22.39 -6.84 10.90
C TRP A 50 22.52 -5.79 12.00
N GLU A 51 21.44 -5.12 12.39
CA GLU A 51 21.43 -4.12 13.45
C GLU A 51 21.60 -4.74 14.85
N VAL A 52 21.05 -5.94 15.08
CA VAL A 52 21.24 -6.68 16.35
C VAL A 52 22.71 -7.04 16.61
N LYS A 53 23.54 -7.03 15.55
CA LYS A 53 24.96 -7.41 15.59
C LYS A 53 25.86 -6.27 15.09
N ALA A 54 25.70 -5.08 15.68
CA ALA A 54 26.39 -3.87 15.25
C ALA A 54 27.93 -4.00 15.14
N ASP A 55 28.54 -4.87 15.96
CA ASP A 55 30.00 -5.08 16.03
C ASP A 55 30.52 -6.32 15.26
N GLU A 56 29.66 -7.10 14.58
CA GLU A 56 30.08 -8.26 13.78
C GLU A 56 29.97 -8.01 12.26
N VAL A 57 30.75 -8.77 11.48
CA VAL A 57 30.68 -8.76 10.02
C VAL A 57 29.28 -9.20 9.58
N SER A 58 28.63 -8.37 8.75
CA SER A 58 27.31 -8.68 8.18
C SER A 58 27.35 -10.02 7.46
N SER A 59 26.47 -10.93 7.87
CA SER A 59 26.40 -12.29 7.34
C SER A 59 24.97 -12.65 6.93
N CYS A 60 24.86 -13.61 6.02
CA CYS A 60 23.59 -14.14 5.59
C CYS A 60 22.97 -15.05 6.68
N PRO A 61 21.73 -14.81 7.14
CA PRO A 61 21.08 -15.67 8.13
C PRO A 61 20.91 -17.15 7.70
N LYS A 62 20.77 -17.41 6.39
CA LYS A 62 20.59 -18.77 5.84
C LYS A 62 21.88 -19.56 5.78
N CYS A 63 22.93 -19.00 5.16
CA CYS A 63 24.15 -19.75 4.86
C CYS A 63 25.38 -19.29 5.64
N ARG A 64 25.24 -18.26 6.48
CA ARG A 64 26.30 -17.66 7.31
C ARG A 64 27.51 -17.10 6.55
N LYS A 65 27.43 -17.02 5.22
CA LYS A 65 28.46 -16.35 4.40
C LYS A 65 28.50 -14.86 4.75
N SER A 66 29.70 -14.33 4.90
CA SER A 66 29.93 -12.88 4.97
C SER A 66 29.37 -12.21 3.72
N CYS A 67 28.70 -11.07 3.89
CA CYS A 67 28.07 -10.31 2.83
C CYS A 67 28.32 -8.82 3.06
N GLU A 68 28.52 -8.07 1.98
CA GLU A 68 28.47 -6.61 2.06
C GLU A 68 27.05 -6.15 2.45
N ARG A 69 26.94 -5.00 3.14
CA ARG A 69 25.64 -4.38 3.48
C ARG A 69 24.90 -3.78 2.26
N LYS A 70 25.20 -4.28 1.07
CA LYS A 70 24.63 -3.84 -0.20
C LYS A 70 23.46 -4.74 -0.57
N LEU A 71 22.26 -4.27 -0.25
CA LEU A 71 21.03 -4.97 -0.60
C LEU A 71 20.67 -4.72 -2.06
N ARG A 72 20.48 -5.80 -2.83
CA ARG A 72 19.96 -5.72 -4.20
C ARG A 72 18.48 -6.09 -4.17
N PRO A 73 17.57 -5.17 -4.50
CA PRO A 73 16.16 -5.53 -4.57
C PRO A 73 15.87 -6.51 -5.72
N ASN A 74 14.92 -7.43 -5.54
CA ASN A 74 14.53 -8.40 -6.56
C ASN A 74 13.08 -8.14 -7.01
N SER A 75 12.92 -7.37 -8.10
CA SER A 75 11.61 -7.02 -8.66
C SER A 75 10.85 -8.22 -9.19
N LEU A 76 11.53 -9.19 -9.81
CA LEU A 76 10.89 -10.41 -10.32
C LEU A 76 10.26 -11.21 -9.19
N LEU A 77 11.02 -11.46 -8.12
CA LEU A 77 10.51 -12.19 -6.96
C LEU A 77 9.33 -11.44 -6.33
N CYS A 78 9.37 -10.11 -6.33
CA CYS A 78 8.27 -9.32 -5.82
C CYS A 78 6.98 -9.47 -6.64
N ASN A 79 7.09 -9.39 -7.96
CA ASN A 79 5.94 -9.57 -8.87
C ASN A 79 5.34 -10.97 -8.76
N VAL A 80 6.19 -11.99 -8.60
CA VAL A 80 5.75 -13.39 -8.41
C VAL A 80 5.00 -13.53 -7.09
N VAL A 81 5.53 -12.97 -5.99
CA VAL A 81 4.87 -13.03 -4.67
C VAL A 81 3.52 -12.33 -4.71
N GLU A 82 3.40 -11.19 -5.39
CA GLU A 82 2.12 -10.50 -5.58
C GLU A 82 1.12 -11.31 -6.39
N SER A 83 1.58 -11.96 -7.46
CA SER A 83 0.73 -12.85 -8.27
C SER A 83 0.19 -14.01 -7.44
N VAL A 84 1.03 -14.59 -6.57
CA VAL A 84 0.64 -15.67 -5.65
C VAL A 84 -0.33 -15.18 -4.57
N ARG A 85 -0.14 -13.98 -4.03
CA ARG A 85 -1.10 -13.34 -3.11
C ARG A 85 -2.47 -13.16 -3.76
N LYS A 86 -2.51 -12.69 -5.00
CA LYS A 86 -3.75 -12.54 -5.78
C LYS A 86 -4.43 -13.89 -6.03
N ALA A 87 -3.66 -14.91 -6.39
CA ALA A 87 -4.19 -16.26 -6.62
C ALA A 87 -4.80 -16.87 -5.35
N GLY A 88 -4.18 -16.68 -4.19
CA GLY A 88 -4.73 -17.14 -2.90
C GLY A 88 -6.06 -16.47 -2.52
N ALA A 89 -6.22 -15.19 -2.84
CA ALA A 89 -7.48 -14.47 -2.62
C ALA A 89 -8.64 -14.98 -3.51
N VAL A 90 -8.34 -15.44 -4.73
CA VAL A 90 -9.34 -16.01 -5.65
C VAL A 90 -9.84 -17.37 -5.14
N SER A 91 -8.95 -18.20 -4.59
CA SER A 91 -9.33 -19.50 -4.00
C SER A 91 -10.15 -19.37 -2.70
N ALA A 92 -9.86 -18.36 -1.88
CA ALA A 92 -10.65 -18.05 -0.68
C ALA A 92 -12.07 -17.54 -1.04
N ALA A 93 -12.20 -16.75 -2.11
CA ALA A 93 -13.50 -16.28 -2.61
C ALA A 93 -14.39 -17.41 -3.14
N SER A 94 -13.80 -18.51 -3.66
CA SER A 94 -14.55 -19.72 -4.06
C SER A 94 -14.95 -20.64 -2.90
N ALA A 95 -14.34 -20.50 -1.72
CA ALA A 95 -14.62 -21.32 -0.54
C ALA A 95 -15.68 -20.71 0.40
N GLY A 96 -16.15 -19.49 0.12
CA GLY A 96 -17.12 -18.73 0.93
C GLY A 96 -18.59 -19.17 0.80
N THR A 97 -18.89 -20.36 0.28
CA THR A 97 -20.27 -20.90 0.36
C THR A 97 -20.42 -21.67 1.66
N MET A 98 -21.02 -21.03 2.67
CA MET A 98 -21.51 -21.67 3.89
C MET A 98 -22.41 -22.87 3.52
N PRO A 99 -22.17 -24.09 4.03
CA PRO A 99 -23.11 -25.18 3.85
C PRO A 99 -24.29 -25.02 4.83
N GLY A 100 -25.51 -24.99 4.29
CA GLY A 100 -26.70 -25.48 5.00
C GLY A 100 -27.59 -24.46 5.70
N TRP A 101 -28.06 -23.44 4.99
CA TRP A 101 -29.33 -22.81 5.32
C TRP A 101 -30.18 -22.69 4.05
N ASP A 102 -31.18 -23.55 3.93
CA ASP A 102 -32.14 -23.49 2.83
C ASP A 102 -33.01 -22.23 3.01
N LEU A 103 -32.75 -21.21 2.18
CA LEU A 103 -33.64 -20.07 2.01
C LEU A 103 -34.95 -20.54 1.34
N PRO A 104 -36.12 -20.09 1.81
CA PRO A 104 -37.38 -20.39 1.13
C PRO A 104 -37.39 -19.80 -0.30
N GLU A 105 -37.81 -20.61 -1.27
CA GLU A 105 -37.95 -20.20 -2.68
C GLU A 105 -38.80 -18.93 -2.80
N GLY A 106 -38.21 -17.87 -3.34
CA GLY A 106 -38.90 -16.60 -3.65
C GLY A 106 -38.33 -15.34 -2.98
N ALA A 107 -37.24 -15.43 -2.21
CA ALA A 107 -36.54 -14.23 -1.74
C ALA A 107 -35.79 -13.55 -2.91
N PRO A 108 -35.88 -12.21 -3.07
CA PRO A 108 -35.07 -11.50 -4.06
C PRO A 108 -33.59 -11.67 -3.70
N GLU A 109 -32.77 -11.98 -4.72
CA GLU A 109 -31.30 -12.04 -4.64
C GLU A 109 -30.75 -10.87 -3.79
N PRO A 110 -29.82 -11.11 -2.84
CA PRO A 110 -29.24 -10.02 -2.07
C PRO A 110 -28.40 -9.14 -3.00
N ILE A 111 -28.92 -7.95 -3.31
CA ILE A 111 -28.18 -6.86 -3.98
C ILE A 111 -27.22 -6.25 -2.97
N TYR A 112 -26.22 -6.99 -2.52
CA TYR A 112 -25.00 -6.39 -1.99
C TYR A 112 -24.03 -6.35 -3.15
N PRO A 113 -23.81 -5.20 -3.78
CA PRO A 113 -22.83 -5.19 -4.85
C PRO A 113 -21.48 -5.46 -4.15
N LEU A 114 -20.67 -6.33 -4.75
CA LEU A 114 -19.38 -6.74 -4.18
C LEU A 114 -18.43 -5.53 -4.19
N VAL A 115 -17.77 -5.24 -3.07
CA VAL A 115 -16.66 -4.27 -3.05
C VAL A 115 -15.44 -4.99 -3.60
N THR A 116 -14.86 -4.47 -4.69
CA THR A 116 -13.62 -5.05 -5.22
C THR A 116 -12.44 -4.51 -4.43
N VAL A 117 -11.70 -5.40 -3.77
CA VAL A 117 -10.38 -5.08 -3.21
C VAL A 117 -9.49 -4.68 -4.38
N ALA A 118 -9.07 -3.41 -4.41
CA ALA A 118 -8.26 -2.91 -5.50
C ALA A 118 -6.81 -3.33 -5.29
N VAL A 119 -6.22 -3.95 -6.30
CA VAL A 119 -4.77 -4.15 -6.32
C VAL A 119 -4.15 -2.81 -6.70
N VAL A 120 -3.73 -2.04 -5.71
CA VAL A 120 -3.08 -0.75 -5.93
C VAL A 120 -1.55 -0.93 -5.94
N SER A 121 -0.90 -0.28 -6.90
CA SER A 121 0.55 -0.17 -6.98
C SER A 121 0.93 1.28 -7.31
N LEU A 122 2.12 1.72 -6.90
CA LEU A 122 2.65 3.07 -7.04
C LEU A 122 3.27 3.28 -8.43
N ASP A 123 3.11 4.46 -9.00
CA ASP A 123 3.72 4.83 -10.29
C ASP A 123 5.01 5.66 -10.08
N PRO A 124 6.21 5.08 -10.32
CA PRO A 124 7.48 5.82 -10.22
C PRO A 124 7.59 7.02 -11.17
N ASP A 125 6.83 7.04 -12.27
CA ASP A 125 6.86 8.15 -13.23
C ASP A 125 6.11 9.38 -12.74
N THR A 126 5.23 9.21 -11.75
CA THR A 126 4.56 10.32 -11.06
C THR A 126 5.37 10.82 -9.85
N ALA A 127 6.20 9.96 -9.26
CA ALA A 127 6.84 10.20 -7.97
C ALA A 127 7.78 11.41 -7.98
N TYR A 128 7.66 12.26 -6.95
CA TYR A 128 8.61 13.35 -6.73
C TYR A 128 10.07 12.86 -6.59
N PRO A 129 11.09 13.61 -7.05
CA PRO A 129 12.47 13.09 -7.13
C PRO A 129 13.11 12.60 -5.82
N CYS A 130 12.63 13.02 -4.65
CA CYS A 130 13.08 12.48 -3.36
C CYS A 130 12.37 11.18 -2.95
N LEU A 131 11.37 10.73 -3.68
CA LEU A 131 10.60 9.54 -3.36
C LEU A 131 11.20 8.30 -4.02
N TRP A 132 11.48 7.32 -3.19
CA TRP A 132 12.02 6.03 -3.60
C TRP A 132 10.90 5.00 -3.51
N VAL A 133 10.32 4.69 -4.66
CA VAL A 133 9.32 3.62 -4.80
C VAL A 133 10.05 2.27 -4.77
N SER A 134 9.54 1.32 -4.00
CA SER A 134 10.10 -0.02 -3.93
C SER A 134 9.90 -0.78 -5.26
N PRO A 135 10.69 -1.83 -5.54
CA PRO A 135 10.55 -2.55 -6.82
C PRO A 135 9.20 -3.26 -6.98
N CYS A 136 8.51 -3.63 -5.90
CA CYS A 136 7.11 -4.09 -5.95
C CYS A 136 6.13 -2.98 -6.31
N ARG A 137 6.54 -1.72 -6.19
CA ARG A 137 5.64 -0.58 -6.25
C ARG A 137 4.57 -0.59 -5.15
N THR A 138 4.81 -1.23 -4.02
CA THR A 138 3.88 -1.20 -2.88
C THR A 138 4.33 -0.24 -1.78
N SER A 139 5.61 0.12 -1.73
CA SER A 139 6.18 0.92 -0.66
C SER A 139 6.83 2.18 -1.21
N VAL A 140 6.70 3.32 -0.53
CA VAL A 140 7.41 4.56 -0.85
C VAL A 140 8.06 5.15 0.39
N LEU A 141 9.33 5.54 0.25
CA LEU A 141 10.11 6.20 1.30
C LEU A 141 10.70 7.52 0.80
N VAL A 142 10.90 8.45 1.72
CA VAL A 142 11.61 9.70 1.44
C VAL A 142 13.10 9.46 1.60
N GLY A 143 13.87 9.82 0.58
CA GLY A 143 15.31 9.70 0.55
C GLY A 143 15.97 10.96 -0.02
N ARG A 144 17.18 10.79 -0.54
CA ARG A 144 17.89 11.84 -1.28
C ARG A 144 17.25 12.08 -2.64
N ILE A 145 17.42 13.29 -3.17
CA ILE A 145 17.07 13.64 -4.55
C ILE A 145 17.77 12.67 -5.52
N GLN A 146 17.00 12.13 -6.46
CA GLN A 146 17.50 11.36 -7.58
C GLN A 146 17.76 12.29 -8.77
N PRO A 147 19.04 12.52 -9.16
CA PRO A 147 19.38 13.52 -10.18
C PRO A 147 19.02 13.10 -11.62
N ASP A 148 18.93 11.80 -11.89
CA ASP A 148 18.82 11.26 -13.26
C ASP A 148 17.38 10.90 -13.67
N LEU A 149 16.37 11.41 -12.94
CA LEU A 149 14.97 11.14 -13.28
C LEU A 149 14.51 12.03 -14.45
N PRO A 150 13.72 11.48 -15.39
CA PRO A 150 13.16 12.28 -16.48
C PRO A 150 12.18 13.32 -15.92
N ASN A 151 12.20 14.53 -16.46
CA ASN A 151 11.17 15.54 -16.19
C ASN A 151 9.96 15.34 -17.12
N ASN A 152 9.32 14.17 -17.01
CA ASN A 152 8.10 13.84 -17.74
C ASN A 152 6.89 14.61 -17.18
N PRO A 153 5.84 14.88 -17.99
CA PRO A 153 4.66 15.64 -17.55
C PRO A 153 3.97 15.07 -16.31
N GLU A 154 4.01 13.75 -16.15
CA GLU A 154 3.31 13.02 -15.09
C GLU A 154 3.96 13.20 -13.72
N ARG A 155 5.23 13.63 -13.67
CA ARG A 155 6.02 13.74 -12.43
C ARG A 155 5.69 14.98 -11.61
N PHE A 156 5.44 14.80 -10.32
CA PHE A 156 5.37 15.90 -9.35
C PHE A 156 6.75 16.53 -9.12
N THR A 157 6.85 17.86 -9.18
CA THR A 157 8.15 18.56 -9.05
C THR A 157 8.29 19.45 -7.82
N ARG A 158 7.24 19.58 -7.00
CA ARG A 158 7.26 20.46 -5.80
C ARG A 158 6.96 19.76 -4.49
N TYR A 159 6.09 18.75 -4.51
CA TYR A 159 5.59 18.09 -3.30
C TYR A 159 5.95 16.62 -3.33
N ASN A 160 6.14 16.01 -2.14
CA ASN A 160 6.42 14.59 -1.96
C ASN A 160 5.20 13.72 -2.30
N ILE A 161 4.72 13.76 -3.54
CA ILE A 161 3.53 13.04 -4.00
C ILE A 161 3.94 11.95 -4.98
N VAL A 162 3.23 10.82 -4.89
CA VAL A 162 3.23 9.73 -5.88
C VAL A 162 1.78 9.23 -6.03
N LEU A 163 1.39 8.88 -7.25
CA LEU A 163 0.06 8.34 -7.55
C LEU A 163 0.12 6.82 -7.73
N GLY A 164 -1.06 6.19 -7.70
CA GLY A 164 -1.23 4.82 -8.16
C GLY A 164 -0.97 4.67 -9.67
N SER A 165 -0.60 3.47 -10.11
CA SER A 165 -0.39 3.14 -11.52
C SER A 165 -1.69 3.05 -12.32
N ASP A 166 -2.77 2.60 -11.68
CA ASP A 166 -4.08 2.42 -12.29
C ASP A 166 -5.06 3.49 -11.84
N ALA A 167 -5.83 4.02 -12.78
CA ALA A 167 -6.91 4.96 -12.52
C ALA A 167 -8.25 4.24 -12.37
N PHE A 168 -9.13 4.78 -11.52
CA PHE A 168 -10.50 4.32 -11.38
C PHE A 168 -11.46 5.27 -12.09
N SER A 169 -12.31 4.72 -12.94
CA SER A 169 -13.33 5.47 -13.71
C SER A 169 -14.77 5.04 -13.40
N SER A 170 -14.95 4.05 -12.51
CA SER A 170 -16.26 3.51 -12.11
C SER A 170 -16.09 2.50 -10.98
N GLY A 171 -17.18 2.17 -10.30
CA GLY A 171 -17.25 1.09 -9.32
C GLY A 171 -16.81 1.51 -7.93
N ARG A 172 -16.62 0.50 -7.07
CA ARG A 172 -16.22 0.67 -5.67
C ARG A 172 -14.91 -0.04 -5.40
N HIS A 173 -13.98 0.71 -4.83
CA HIS A 173 -12.60 0.29 -4.65
C HIS A 173 -12.20 0.49 -3.20
N TYR A 174 -11.41 -0.43 -2.69
CA TYR A 174 -10.86 -0.34 -1.34
C TYR A 174 -9.40 -0.79 -1.34
N TRP A 175 -8.55 -0.03 -0.65
CA TRP A 175 -7.16 -0.40 -0.39
C TRP A 175 -6.73 0.08 1.00
N GLU A 176 -5.73 -0.60 1.55
CA GLU A 176 -5.17 -0.28 2.86
C GLU A 176 -3.72 0.18 2.74
N VAL A 177 -3.34 1.14 3.58
CA VAL A 177 -1.99 1.66 3.66
C VAL A 177 -1.51 1.57 5.10
N ASP A 178 -0.43 0.84 5.32
CA ASP A 178 0.32 0.86 6.56
C ASP A 178 1.09 2.19 6.65
N VAL A 179 0.74 2.97 7.67
CA VAL A 179 1.34 4.26 8.00
C VAL A 179 2.27 4.15 9.21
N GLY A 180 2.34 2.97 9.85
CA GLY A 180 3.26 2.68 10.94
C GLY A 180 3.19 3.67 12.09
N THR A 181 4.34 4.25 12.43
CA THR A 181 4.48 5.29 13.47
C THR A 181 4.83 6.66 12.89
N LYS A 182 4.54 6.88 11.60
CA LYS A 182 4.77 8.16 10.93
C LYS A 182 4.02 9.30 11.64
N THR A 183 4.69 10.45 11.76
CA THR A 183 4.13 11.67 12.38
C THR A 183 3.52 12.62 11.35
N ALA A 184 3.74 12.37 10.06
CA ALA A 184 3.09 13.11 8.99
C ALA A 184 2.95 12.27 7.71
N TRP A 185 1.81 12.40 7.03
CA TRP A 185 1.49 11.74 5.76
C TRP A 185 0.19 12.30 5.16
N GLY A 186 -0.08 11.98 3.90
CA GLY A 186 -1.36 12.23 3.23
C GLY A 186 -1.78 11.06 2.37
N LEU A 187 -3.06 10.68 2.45
CA LEU A 187 -3.66 9.56 1.72
C LEU A 187 -5.01 9.98 1.12
N GLY A 188 -5.39 9.40 -0.01
CA GLY A 188 -6.70 9.66 -0.60
C GLY A 188 -6.76 9.36 -2.08
N VAL A 189 -7.47 10.21 -2.83
CA VAL A 189 -7.54 10.16 -4.30
C VAL A 189 -7.30 11.52 -4.93
N ALA A 190 -6.80 11.53 -6.16
CA ALA A 190 -6.57 12.72 -6.97
C ALA A 190 -7.10 12.53 -8.40
N LEU A 191 -7.62 13.57 -9.03
CA LEU A 191 -8.01 13.53 -10.45
C LEU A 191 -6.79 13.27 -11.35
N ALA A 192 -7.01 12.66 -12.52
CA ALA A 192 -5.97 12.48 -13.51
C ALA A 192 -5.32 13.80 -13.97
N SER A 193 -6.12 14.88 -14.05
CA SER A 193 -5.75 16.20 -14.55
C SER A 193 -5.05 17.13 -13.57
N VAL A 194 -4.85 16.73 -12.30
CA VAL A 194 -4.29 17.61 -11.27
C VAL A 194 -2.95 18.21 -11.68
N ASN A 195 -2.68 19.45 -11.27
CA ASN A 195 -1.42 20.11 -11.56
C ASN A 195 -0.26 19.38 -10.84
N ARG A 196 0.81 19.10 -11.59
CA ARG A 196 1.98 18.36 -11.08
C ARG A 196 3.26 19.21 -11.03
N LYS A 197 3.23 20.42 -11.59
CA LYS A 197 4.40 21.28 -11.80
C LYS A 197 4.41 22.52 -10.92
N ASP A 198 3.24 23.09 -10.66
CA ASP A 198 3.07 24.32 -9.88
C ASP A 198 2.58 24.04 -8.46
N GLU A 199 2.30 25.11 -7.74
CA GLU A 199 1.68 25.07 -6.42
C GLU A 199 0.27 24.47 -6.50
N ILE A 200 -0.06 23.59 -5.56
CA ILE A 200 -1.36 22.90 -5.48
C ILE A 200 -2.00 23.16 -4.13
N SER A 201 -3.33 23.25 -4.10
CA SER A 201 -4.10 23.09 -2.88
C SER A 201 -4.58 21.64 -2.77
N LEU A 202 -4.54 21.10 -1.56
CA LEU A 202 -5.17 19.81 -1.29
C LEU A 202 -6.64 20.08 -0.94
N CYS A 203 -7.50 20.28 -1.92
CA CYS A 203 -8.94 20.40 -1.69
C CYS A 203 -9.73 19.78 -2.86
N PRO A 204 -11.02 19.45 -2.66
CA PRO A 204 -11.86 18.88 -3.70
C PRO A 204 -11.97 19.73 -4.97
N GLU A 205 -11.90 21.05 -4.84
CA GLU A 205 -11.97 22.05 -5.91
C GLU A 205 -10.79 21.93 -6.87
N ASP A 206 -9.61 21.62 -6.34
CA ASP A 206 -8.38 21.34 -7.08
C ASP A 206 -8.21 19.86 -7.44
N GLY A 207 -9.22 19.03 -7.15
CA GLY A 207 -9.27 17.63 -7.55
C GLY A 207 -8.62 16.66 -6.58
N PHE A 208 -8.52 17.01 -5.30
CA PHE A 208 -7.95 16.18 -4.24
C PHE A 208 -8.97 15.88 -3.14
N TRP A 209 -9.10 14.60 -2.78
CA TRP A 209 -9.89 14.16 -1.62
C TRP A 209 -8.98 13.40 -0.69
N THR A 210 -8.37 14.13 0.25
CA THR A 210 -7.24 13.61 1.05
C THR A 210 -7.43 13.80 2.54
N LEU A 211 -7.06 12.76 3.28
CA LEU A 211 -6.83 12.80 4.72
C LEU A 211 -5.34 12.94 4.98
N VAL A 212 -4.95 13.91 5.82
CA VAL A 212 -3.56 14.17 6.17
C VAL A 212 -3.34 14.07 7.67
N LEU A 213 -2.16 13.58 8.05
CA LEU A 213 -1.58 13.74 9.37
C LEU A 213 -0.47 14.80 9.25
N ARG A 214 -0.55 15.87 10.05
CA ARG A 214 0.46 16.96 10.06
C ARG A 214 1.18 16.97 11.41
N ASP A 215 2.50 17.14 11.35
CA ASP A 215 3.35 17.32 12.52
C ASP A 215 3.40 18.82 12.88
N ASN A 216 2.95 19.18 14.08
CA ASN A 216 2.90 20.56 14.54
C ASN A 216 4.22 21.06 15.13
N CYS A 217 5.31 20.30 15.01
CA CYS A 217 6.67 20.67 15.43
C CYS A 217 6.80 21.00 16.93
N ASN A 218 5.74 20.77 17.71
CA ASN A 218 5.62 20.95 19.16
C ASN A 218 5.46 19.58 19.87
N GLY A 219 5.64 18.49 19.13
CA GLY A 219 5.46 17.11 19.62
C GLY A 219 4.04 16.56 19.49
N THR A 220 3.09 17.31 18.91
CA THR A 220 1.76 16.82 18.57
C THR A 220 1.60 16.64 17.06
N SER A 221 0.69 15.75 16.69
CA SER A 221 0.27 15.56 15.30
C SER A 221 -1.25 15.68 15.21
N GLU A 222 -1.74 16.30 14.15
CA GLU A 222 -3.17 16.55 13.94
C GLU A 222 -3.63 15.90 12.63
N TYR A 223 -4.80 15.27 12.70
CA TYR A 223 -5.46 14.68 11.54
C TYR A 223 -6.39 15.72 10.93
N GLU A 224 -6.37 15.85 9.62
CA GLU A 224 -7.16 16.83 8.89
C GLU A 224 -7.69 16.23 7.60
N ALA A 225 -9.00 16.31 7.38
CA ALA A 225 -9.58 16.11 6.07
C ALA A 225 -9.47 17.41 5.30
N CYS A 226 -8.73 17.41 4.19
CA CYS A 226 -8.48 18.66 3.47
C CYS A 226 -9.72 19.06 2.66
N THR A 227 -10.54 19.93 3.25
CA THR A 227 -11.75 20.49 2.65
C THR A 227 -11.72 22.02 2.78
N ASP A 228 -12.63 22.74 2.12
CA ASP A 228 -12.75 24.19 2.27
C ASP A 228 -13.52 24.61 3.55
N SER A 229 -13.96 23.65 4.38
CA SER A 229 -14.71 23.88 5.62
C SER A 229 -13.83 24.21 6.83
N GLU A 230 -14.39 24.85 7.86
CA GLU A 230 -13.69 25.08 9.15
C GLU A 230 -13.62 23.81 10.03
N GLU A 231 -14.48 22.81 9.78
CA GLU A 231 -14.58 21.55 10.55
C GLU A 231 -13.71 20.42 9.97
N ASN A 232 -12.46 20.71 9.65
CA ASN A 232 -11.57 19.75 8.98
C ASN A 232 -10.73 18.89 9.92
N LEU A 233 -10.59 19.31 11.18
CA LEU A 233 -9.74 18.63 12.15
C LEU A 233 -10.45 17.40 12.72
N LEU A 234 -9.72 16.30 12.76
CA LEU A 234 -10.20 15.01 13.23
C LEU A 234 -9.47 14.61 14.50
N HIS A 235 -10.21 13.99 15.41
CA HIS A 235 -9.69 13.49 16.67
C HIS A 235 -10.01 11.98 16.82
N PRO A 236 -9.29 11.11 16.09
CA PRO A 236 -9.42 9.67 16.28
C PRO A 236 -9.16 9.28 17.74
N SER A 237 -9.90 8.29 18.26
CA SER A 237 -9.74 7.80 19.64
C SER A 237 -8.35 7.22 19.91
N LYS A 238 -7.68 6.73 18.87
CA LYS A 238 -6.30 6.27 18.85
C LYS A 238 -5.64 6.60 17.50
N PRO A 239 -4.31 6.75 17.43
CA PRO A 239 -3.61 6.90 16.16
C PRO A 239 -3.72 5.62 15.30
N PRO A 240 -4.31 5.67 14.10
CA PRO A 240 -4.34 4.52 13.20
C PRO A 240 -2.92 4.17 12.75
N ARG A 241 -2.57 2.88 12.87
CA ARG A 241 -1.35 2.34 12.25
C ARG A 241 -1.57 1.96 10.79
N ARG A 242 -2.84 1.76 10.41
CA ARG A 242 -3.24 1.42 9.07
C ARG A 242 -4.51 2.16 8.70
N VAL A 243 -4.52 2.75 7.52
CA VAL A 243 -5.65 3.53 7.02
C VAL A 243 -6.23 2.82 5.80
N GLY A 244 -7.52 2.51 5.87
CA GLY A 244 -8.30 2.04 4.74
C GLY A 244 -8.88 3.22 3.98
N VAL A 245 -8.72 3.22 2.65
CA VAL A 245 -9.32 4.20 1.76
C VAL A 245 -10.38 3.49 0.91
N TYR A 246 -11.59 3.99 0.97
CA TYR A 246 -12.74 3.50 0.22
C TYR A 246 -13.17 4.57 -0.78
N LEU A 247 -13.33 4.17 -2.03
CA LEU A 247 -13.84 5.00 -3.11
C LEU A 247 -15.12 4.37 -3.65
N ASP A 248 -16.21 5.11 -3.63
CA ASP A 248 -17.40 4.85 -4.44
C ASP A 248 -17.47 5.88 -5.56
N TYR A 249 -16.93 5.53 -6.73
CA TYR A 249 -16.85 6.44 -7.85
C TYR A 249 -18.25 6.85 -8.33
N ASN A 250 -19.20 5.92 -8.31
CA ASN A 250 -20.56 6.16 -8.82
C ASN A 250 -21.39 7.04 -7.89
N ARG A 251 -21.18 6.94 -6.57
CA ARG A 251 -21.85 7.80 -5.58
C ARG A 251 -21.08 9.07 -5.24
N GLY A 252 -19.83 9.20 -5.69
CA GLY A 252 -19.00 10.35 -5.37
C GLY A 252 -18.57 10.36 -3.90
N GLU A 253 -18.27 9.19 -3.33
CA GLU A 253 -17.86 9.08 -1.93
C GLU A 253 -16.41 8.64 -1.81
N VAL A 254 -15.67 9.31 -0.92
CA VAL A 254 -14.32 8.92 -0.52
C VAL A 254 -14.29 8.83 0.99
N ALA A 255 -14.17 7.63 1.54
CA ALA A 255 -14.20 7.38 2.97
C ALA A 255 -12.86 6.82 3.48
N PHE A 256 -12.56 7.15 4.73
CA PHE A 256 -11.33 6.78 5.41
C PHE A 256 -11.68 6.06 6.71
N TYR A 257 -10.94 4.98 6.99
CA TYR A 257 -11.16 4.12 8.15
C TYR A 257 -9.82 3.79 8.82
N ASP A 258 -9.81 3.59 10.14
CA ASP A 258 -8.74 2.83 10.78
C ASP A 258 -8.95 1.36 10.42
N ALA A 259 -8.07 0.82 9.58
CA ALA A 259 -8.20 -0.56 9.10
C ALA A 259 -7.91 -1.60 10.20
N GLY A 260 -7.38 -1.20 11.36
CA GLY A 260 -7.15 -2.10 12.49
C GLY A 260 -8.43 -2.52 13.22
N ASP A 261 -9.46 -1.66 13.23
CA ASP A 261 -10.76 -1.94 13.88
C ASP A 261 -11.98 -1.54 13.05
N MET A 262 -11.77 -1.10 11.81
CA MET A 262 -12.78 -0.59 10.89
C MET A 262 -13.56 0.62 11.42
N SER A 263 -13.00 1.36 12.38
CA SER A 263 -13.60 2.61 12.84
C SER A 263 -13.53 3.68 11.74
N HIS A 264 -14.62 4.42 11.59
CA HIS A 264 -14.72 5.51 10.62
C HIS A 264 -13.88 6.70 11.07
N LEU A 265 -13.11 7.27 10.13
CA LEU A 265 -12.32 8.47 10.35
C LEU A 265 -12.99 9.69 9.71
N PHE A 266 -13.30 9.60 8.42
CA PHE A 266 -13.90 10.70 7.67
C PHE A 266 -14.52 10.22 6.35
N THR A 267 -15.51 10.96 5.83
CA THR A 267 -16.05 10.73 4.48
C THR A 267 -16.30 12.05 3.76
N PHE A 268 -15.75 12.16 2.55
CA PHE A 268 -16.17 13.14 1.56
C PHE A 268 -17.41 12.62 0.84
N TYR A 269 -18.42 13.47 0.74
CA TYR A 269 -19.65 13.21 -0.01
C TYR A 269 -19.73 14.12 -1.23
N ASP A 270 -20.63 13.76 -2.16
CA ASP A 270 -20.98 14.56 -3.34
C ASP A 270 -19.78 14.93 -4.24
N ALA A 271 -18.74 14.11 -4.28
CA ALA A 271 -17.62 14.27 -5.19
C ALA A 271 -18.07 14.04 -6.64
N LYS A 272 -18.03 15.09 -7.46
CA LYS A 272 -18.49 15.06 -8.85
C LYS A 272 -17.37 14.62 -9.79
N PHE A 273 -16.97 13.35 -9.71
CA PHE A 273 -15.94 12.80 -10.59
C PHE A 273 -16.41 12.84 -12.05
N LYS A 274 -15.71 13.62 -12.89
CA LYS A 274 -15.95 13.71 -14.35
C LYS A 274 -14.85 13.03 -15.17
N GLU A 275 -13.80 12.59 -14.50
CA GLU A 275 -12.63 11.98 -15.09
C GLU A 275 -12.06 10.93 -14.11
N PRO A 276 -11.19 10.02 -14.59
CA PRO A 276 -10.59 9.00 -13.74
C PRO A 276 -9.82 9.60 -12.56
N VAL A 277 -9.85 8.91 -11.43
CA VAL A 277 -9.09 9.26 -10.23
C VAL A 277 -8.01 8.23 -9.95
N PHE A 278 -6.87 8.68 -9.44
CA PHE A 278 -5.78 7.84 -8.99
C PHE A 278 -5.74 7.79 -7.47
N PRO A 279 -5.35 6.64 -6.87
CA PRO A 279 -4.89 6.60 -5.49
C PRO A 279 -3.77 7.61 -5.27
N TYR A 280 -3.86 8.38 -4.19
CA TYR A 280 -2.93 9.44 -3.83
C TYR A 280 -2.14 9.06 -2.57
N PHE A 281 -0.82 9.26 -2.62
CA PHE A 281 0.08 9.01 -1.50
C PHE A 281 1.09 10.14 -1.35
N ASN A 282 1.26 10.60 -0.10
CA ASN A 282 2.26 11.59 0.26
C ASN A 282 2.90 11.19 1.59
N PRO A 283 4.14 10.66 1.61
CA PRO A 283 4.80 10.27 2.86
C PRO A 283 5.27 11.44 3.73
N TRP A 284 5.08 12.68 3.26
CA TRP A 284 5.54 13.95 3.87
C TRP A 284 7.08 14.04 4.03
N PRO A 285 7.69 15.23 4.13
CA PRO A 285 9.13 15.34 4.35
C PRO A 285 9.61 14.76 5.69
N ILE A 286 10.91 14.46 5.75
CA ILE A 286 11.62 14.15 7.00
C ILE A 286 11.98 15.48 7.65
N ILE A 287 11.34 15.82 8.76
CA ILE A 287 11.58 17.04 9.54
C ILE A 287 12.35 16.65 10.81
N ASN A 288 13.48 17.30 11.07
CA ASN A 288 14.34 17.04 12.24
C ASN A 288 14.74 15.55 12.42
N GLY A 289 14.78 14.78 11.33
CA GLY A 289 15.10 13.35 11.36
C GLY A 289 13.93 12.42 11.69
N HIS A 290 12.75 12.96 11.99
CA HIS A 290 11.52 12.20 12.23
C HIS A 290 10.81 11.85 10.91
N ASN A 291 9.80 10.96 10.99
CA ASN A 291 8.95 10.57 9.85
C ASN A 291 9.62 9.74 8.73
N ARG A 292 10.64 8.92 9.08
CA ARG A 292 11.44 8.12 8.13
C ARG A 292 10.76 6.85 7.62
N GLU A 293 9.74 6.37 8.31
CA GLU A 293 9.03 5.15 7.93
C GLU A 293 8.35 5.31 6.56
N PRO A 294 8.27 4.23 5.76
CA PRO A 294 7.61 4.25 4.47
C PRO A 294 6.08 4.29 4.61
N LEU A 295 5.40 4.71 3.55
CA LEU A 295 4.01 4.30 3.32
C LEU A 295 4.02 2.98 2.57
N THR A 296 3.24 2.00 3.04
CA THR A 296 3.21 0.66 2.42
C THR A 296 1.78 0.24 2.14
N ILE A 297 1.44 0.04 0.87
CA ILE A 297 0.18 -0.56 0.44
C ILE A 297 0.17 -2.02 0.89
N VAL A 298 -0.89 -2.43 1.58
CA VAL A 298 -1.05 -3.79 2.08
C VAL A 298 -2.31 -4.42 1.51
N THR A 299 -2.29 -5.74 1.39
CA THR A 299 -3.48 -6.50 1.01
C THR A 299 -4.42 -6.58 2.22
N PRO A 300 -5.69 -6.20 2.09
CA PRO A 300 -6.69 -6.39 3.14
C PRO A 300 -6.79 -7.86 3.51
N ASN A 301 -6.58 -8.19 4.78
CA ASN A 301 -6.82 -9.52 5.31
C ASN A 301 -8.26 -9.55 5.83
N TRP A 302 -9.20 -9.94 4.97
CA TRP A 302 -10.54 -10.32 5.42
C TRP A 302 -10.39 -11.69 6.09
N GLY A 303 -10.28 -11.67 7.42
CA GLY A 303 -10.21 -12.89 8.23
C GLY A 303 -11.46 -13.75 8.15
#